data_AF-A0A8S9XCP8-F1
#
_entry.id   AF-A0A8S9XCP8-F1
#
_cell.length_a   1.000
_cell.length_b   1.000
_cell.length_c   1.000
_cell.angle_alpha   90.00
_cell.angle_beta   90.00
_cell.angle_gamma   90.00
#
_symmetry.space_group_name_H-M   'P 1'
#
loop_
_entity.id
_entity.type
_entity.pdbx_description
1 polymer ?
#
loop_
_entity_poly.entity_id
_entity_poly.type
_entity_poly.pdbx_seq_one_letter_code
_entity_poly.pdbx_strand_id
1 'polypeptide(L)'
;MVYDEGPILQEQHEEEVQKSRRKHYLQLLGRHKSALEEFLHQHIYVDSSTFPPVGFRYSTTFSKDKQYLFDADEDNFFTPTSRARVAHFILERTAFEELPLKDAHAFGISRLINLGVYTAAYPLHD
;
A
#
# COMPACT_ATOMS: atom_id res chain seq x y z
N MET A 1 48.79 49.22 -16.88
CA MET A 1 47.57 48.39 -16.87
C MET A 1 47.66 47.47 -15.66
N VAL A 2 47.30 47.97 -14.48
CA VAL A 2 47.27 47.17 -13.25
C VAL A 2 45.80 46.81 -13.07
N TYR A 3 45.47 45.53 -13.20
CA TYR A 3 44.11 45.03 -13.03
C TYR A 3 43.80 45.02 -11.53
N ASP A 4 42.68 45.63 -11.17
CA ASP A 4 42.21 45.77 -9.79
C ASP A 4 41.57 44.44 -9.37
N GLU A 5 42.32 43.56 -8.71
CA GLU A 5 41.88 42.22 -8.27
C GLU A 5 41.02 42.24 -6.99
N GLY A 6 40.55 43.42 -6.57
CA GLY A 6 39.77 43.64 -5.35
C GLY A 6 38.54 42.74 -5.14
N PRO A 7 37.68 42.46 -6.15
CA PRO A 7 36.41 41.77 -5.89
C PRO A 7 36.52 40.24 -5.83
N ILE A 8 37.49 39.63 -6.51
CA ILE A 8 37.57 38.16 -6.66
C ILE A 8 38.07 37.49 -5.37
N LEU A 9 39.03 38.14 -4.68
CA LEU A 9 39.57 37.63 -3.41
C LEU A 9 38.55 37.71 -2.26
N GLN A 10 37.59 38.62 -2.36
CA GLN A 10 36.57 38.86 -1.34
C GLN A 10 35.47 37.78 -1.38
N GLU A 11 35.02 37.39 -2.58
CA GLU A 11 34.07 36.27 -2.77
C GLU A 11 34.69 34.92 -2.35
N GLN A 12 35.96 34.68 -2.70
CA GLN A 12 36.68 33.45 -2.31
C GLN A 12 36.84 33.33 -0.78
N HIS A 13 37.10 34.46 -0.11
CA HIS A 13 37.22 34.49 1.34
C HIS A 13 35.87 34.28 2.03
N GLU A 14 34.78 34.82 1.48
CA GLU A 14 33.43 34.59 1.98
C GLU A 14 33.00 33.13 1.80
N GLU A 15 33.28 32.49 0.66
CA GLU A 15 32.97 31.07 0.45
C GLU A 15 33.74 30.14 1.41
N GLU A 16 35.03 30.39 1.63
CA GLU A 16 35.85 29.65 2.59
C GLU A 16 35.32 29.79 4.02
N VAL A 17 34.91 31.01 4.42
CA VAL A 17 34.27 31.28 5.71
C VAL A 17 32.93 30.56 5.82
N GLN A 18 32.10 30.56 4.77
CA GLN A 18 30.81 29.85 4.78
C GLN A 18 31.01 28.33 4.84
N LYS A 19 32.01 27.79 4.15
CA LYS A 19 32.36 26.37 4.18
C LYS A 19 32.89 25.96 5.55
N SER A 20 33.70 26.80 6.19
CA SER A 20 34.19 26.61 7.56
C SER A 20 33.04 26.63 8.58
N ARG A 21 32.10 27.58 8.45
CA ARG A 21 30.87 27.64 9.27
C ARG A 21 30.02 26.38 9.10
N ARG A 22 29.76 25.95 7.86
CA ARG A 22 28.98 24.72 7.59
C ARG A 22 29.62 23.49 8.22
N LYS A 23 30.94 23.33 8.10
CA LYS A 23 31.68 22.25 8.77
C LYS A 23 31.54 22.31 10.29
N HIS A 24 31.64 23.51 10.88
CA HIS A 24 31.48 23.71 12.31
C HIS A 24 30.07 23.32 12.80
N TYR A 25 29.02 23.73 12.08
CA TYR A 25 27.63 23.33 12.39
C TYR A 25 27.41 21.83 12.26
N LEU A 26 27.94 21.19 11.22
CA LEU A 26 27.86 19.73 11.04
C LEU A 26 28.58 18.99 12.17
N GLN A 27 29.71 19.51 12.65
CA GLN A 27 30.45 18.95 13.78
C GLN A 27 29.65 19.10 15.10
N LEU A 28 28.99 20.24 15.30
CA LEU A 28 28.14 20.49 16.46
C LEU A 28 26.89 19.59 16.46
N LEU A 29 26.26 19.41 15.29
CA LEU A 29 25.15 18.46 15.08
C LEU A 29 25.58 17.02 15.34
N GLY A 30 26.80 16.64 14.94
CA GLY A 30 27.38 15.33 15.25
C GLY A 30 27.57 15.09 16.75
N ARG A 31 27.88 16.15 17.53
CA ARG A 31 28.14 16.07 18.99
C ARG A 31 26.93 15.61 19.80
N HIS A 32 25.72 15.85 19.31
CA HIS A 32 24.47 15.50 19.98
C HIS A 32 23.62 14.48 19.21
N LYS A 33 24.09 13.98 18.07
CA LYS A 33 23.39 13.00 17.25
C LYS A 33 23.06 11.73 18.03
N SER A 34 24.00 11.23 18.84
CA SER A 34 23.80 10.05 19.68
C SER A 34 22.74 10.26 20.78
N ALA A 35 22.75 11.42 21.45
CA ALA A 35 21.76 11.74 22.48
C ALA A 35 20.36 11.90 21.89
N LEU A 36 20.24 12.47 20.69
CA LEU A 36 18.98 12.52 19.96
C LEU A 36 18.54 11.13 19.49
N GLU A 37 19.45 10.30 18.97
CA GLU A 37 19.13 8.92 18.59
C GLU A 37 18.63 8.12 19.80
N GLU A 38 19.29 8.21 20.95
CA GLU A 38 18.83 7.58 22.21
C GLU A 38 17.46 8.11 22.64
N PHE A 39 17.26 9.42 22.63
CA PHE A 39 15.97 10.02 22.98
C PHE A 39 14.84 9.54 22.05
N LEU A 40 15.10 9.54 20.73
CA LEU A 40 14.14 9.07 19.73
C LEU A 40 13.87 7.57 19.92
N HIS A 41 14.88 6.75 20.17
CA HIS A 41 14.72 5.32 20.40
C HIS A 41 13.93 5.02 21.68
N GLN A 42 14.12 5.82 22.73
CA GLN A 42 13.44 5.62 24.01
C GLN A 42 11.99 6.12 24.01
N HIS A 43 11.69 7.21 23.28
CA HIS A 43 10.40 7.90 23.41
C HIS A 43 9.53 7.89 22.15
N ILE A 44 10.09 7.62 20.97
CA ILE A 44 9.39 7.77 19.69
C ILE A 44 9.39 6.48 18.86
N TYR A 45 10.52 5.80 18.74
CA TYR A 45 10.58 4.55 18.00
C TYR A 45 9.96 3.41 18.80
N VAL A 46 9.23 2.57 18.08
CA VAL A 46 8.65 1.35 18.63
C VAL A 46 9.77 0.34 18.87
N ASP A 47 9.75 -0.31 20.03
CA ASP A 47 10.69 -1.36 20.36
C ASP A 47 10.57 -2.52 19.35
N SER A 48 11.67 -2.77 18.64
CA SER A 48 11.79 -3.83 17.63
C SER A 48 11.68 -5.23 18.25
N SER A 49 11.90 -5.39 19.56
CA SER A 49 11.69 -6.68 20.24
C SER A 49 10.20 -7.02 20.38
N THR A 50 9.36 -6.00 20.58
CA THR A 50 7.90 -6.16 20.67
C THR A 50 7.24 -6.09 19.27
N PHE A 51 7.79 -5.30 18.36
CA PHE A 51 7.29 -5.12 17.00
C PHE A 51 8.42 -5.30 15.98
N PRO A 52 8.77 -6.54 15.65
CA PRO A 52 9.81 -6.80 14.66
C PRO A 52 9.40 -6.19 13.30
N PRO A 53 10.36 -5.66 12.52
CA PRO A 53 10.07 -5.16 11.19
C PRO A 53 9.55 -6.31 10.32
N VAL A 54 8.25 -6.32 10.04
CA VAL A 54 7.65 -7.26 9.10
C VAL A 54 8.18 -6.96 7.70
N GLY A 55 8.66 -8.01 7.02
CA GLY A 55 9.09 -7.91 5.63
C GLY A 55 7.99 -7.33 4.75
N PHE A 56 8.38 -6.64 3.68
CA PHE A 56 7.45 -6.01 2.76
C PHE A 56 6.50 -7.06 2.16
N ARG A 57 5.20 -6.94 2.46
CA ARG A 57 4.18 -7.80 1.87
C ARG A 57 3.77 -7.22 0.53
N TYR A 58 4.00 -7.96 -0.54
CA TYR A 58 3.50 -7.61 -1.86
C TYR A 58 1.98 -7.87 -1.92
N SER A 59 1.20 -6.80 -2.08
CA SER A 59 -0.25 -6.89 -2.29
C SER A 59 -0.56 -6.54 -3.74
N THR A 60 -1.18 -7.46 -4.47
CA THR A 60 -1.71 -7.20 -5.81
C THR A 60 -3.04 -7.93 -6.00
N THR A 61 -3.86 -7.48 -6.95
CA THR A 61 -5.12 -8.14 -7.25
C THR A 61 -4.87 -9.48 -7.91
N PHE A 62 -5.67 -10.49 -7.54
CA PHE A 62 -5.58 -11.79 -8.18
C PHE A 62 -5.96 -11.66 -9.66
N SER A 63 -5.10 -12.19 -10.52
CA SER A 63 -5.37 -12.38 -11.94
C SER A 63 -4.90 -13.76 -12.34
N LYS A 64 -5.70 -14.47 -13.16
CA LYS A 64 -5.37 -15.80 -13.65
C LYS A 64 -4.07 -15.80 -14.47
N ASP A 65 -3.83 -14.74 -15.25
CA ASP A 65 -2.60 -14.61 -16.05
C ASP A 65 -1.34 -14.43 -15.19
N LYS A 66 -1.52 -14.00 -13.93
CA LYS A 66 -0.44 -13.75 -12.96
C LYS A 66 -0.55 -14.67 -11.75
N GLN A 67 -1.13 -15.85 -11.92
CA GLN A 67 -1.31 -16.82 -10.84
C GLN A 67 0.02 -17.20 -10.16
N TYR A 68 1.12 -17.17 -10.91
CA TYR A 68 2.48 -17.45 -10.42
C TYR A 68 2.99 -16.45 -9.35
N LEU A 69 2.31 -15.32 -9.13
CA LEU A 69 2.61 -14.39 -8.05
C LEU A 69 1.98 -14.80 -6.70
N PHE A 70 1.18 -15.88 -6.71
CA PHE A 70 0.38 -16.33 -5.58
C PHE A 70 0.63 -17.83 -5.32
N ASP A 71 0.48 -18.23 -4.06
CA ASP A 71 0.56 -19.64 -3.65
C ASP A 71 -0.75 -20.37 -3.95
N ALA A 72 -1.07 -20.52 -5.24
CA ALA A 72 -2.36 -21.06 -5.69
C ALA A 72 -2.58 -22.55 -5.39
N ASP A 73 -1.51 -23.29 -5.05
CA ASP A 73 -1.56 -24.69 -4.64
C ASP A 73 -1.86 -24.86 -3.14
N GLU A 74 -1.96 -23.76 -2.38
CA GLU A 74 -2.30 -23.78 -0.96
C GLU A 74 -3.75 -24.26 -0.73
N ASP A 75 -3.92 -25.16 0.23
CA ASP A 75 -5.24 -25.55 0.72
C ASP A 75 -6.00 -24.30 1.20
N ASN A 76 -7.22 -24.09 0.69
CA ASN A 76 -8.03 -22.90 0.97
C ASN A 76 -7.44 -21.54 0.52
N PHE A 77 -6.62 -21.51 -0.55
CA PHE A 77 -6.15 -20.27 -1.20
C PHE A 77 -7.25 -19.19 -1.32
N PHE A 78 -8.42 -19.56 -1.83
CA PHE A 78 -9.64 -18.76 -1.67
C PHE A 78 -10.40 -19.20 -0.42
N THR A 79 -10.46 -18.34 0.59
CA THR A 79 -11.22 -18.60 1.83
C THR A 79 -12.70 -18.89 1.53
N PRO A 80 -13.41 -19.66 2.39
CA PRO A 80 -14.85 -19.91 2.24
C PRO A 80 -15.65 -18.63 1.99
N THR A 81 -15.35 -17.55 2.71
CA THR A 81 -15.95 -16.23 2.50
C THR A 81 -15.69 -15.67 1.11
N SER A 82 -14.46 -15.79 0.58
CA SER A 82 -14.12 -15.31 -0.76
C SER A 82 -14.87 -16.11 -1.83
N ARG A 83 -14.96 -17.43 -1.68
CA ARG A 83 -15.73 -18.30 -2.58
C ARG A 83 -17.22 -17.95 -2.57
N ALA A 84 -17.79 -17.74 -1.39
CA ALA A 84 -19.19 -17.31 -1.25
C ALA A 84 -19.45 -15.96 -1.94
N ARG A 85 -18.54 -14.99 -1.80
CA ARG A 85 -18.63 -13.69 -2.49
C ARG A 85 -18.57 -13.84 -4.00
N VAL A 86 -17.66 -14.67 -4.52
CA VAL A 86 -17.56 -14.94 -5.97
C VAL A 86 -18.83 -15.62 -6.48
N ALA A 87 -19.36 -16.61 -5.76
CA ALA A 87 -20.62 -17.27 -6.13
C ALA A 87 -21.79 -16.27 -6.16
N HIS A 88 -21.94 -15.42 -5.13
CA HIS A 88 -22.95 -14.37 -5.10
C HIS A 88 -22.80 -13.38 -6.26
N PHE A 89 -21.57 -12.96 -6.56
CA PHE A 89 -21.28 -12.05 -7.67
C PHE A 89 -21.73 -12.62 -9.02
N ILE A 90 -21.53 -13.93 -9.25
CA ILE A 90 -22.01 -14.64 -10.43
C ILE A 90 -23.53 -14.66 -10.44
N LEU A 91 -24.16 -15.11 -9.34
CA LEU A 91 -25.62 -15.21 -9.23
C LEU A 91 -26.35 -13.88 -9.41
N GLU A 92 -25.74 -12.75 -9.04
CA GLU A 92 -26.28 -11.42 -9.31
C GLU A 92 -26.32 -11.04 -10.80
N ARG A 93 -25.47 -11.65 -11.63
CA ARG A 93 -25.27 -11.25 -13.03
C ARG A 93 -25.75 -12.30 -14.03
N THR A 94 -26.10 -13.49 -13.58
CA THR A 94 -26.65 -14.55 -14.43
C THR A 94 -28.06 -14.18 -14.89
N ALA A 95 -28.25 -14.15 -16.21
CA ALA A 95 -29.57 -14.06 -16.83
C ALA A 95 -30.35 -15.36 -16.63
N PHE A 96 -31.68 -15.27 -16.49
CA PHE A 96 -32.57 -16.42 -16.36
C PHE A 96 -33.54 -16.56 -17.55
N GLU A 97 -33.41 -15.70 -18.56
CA GLU A 97 -34.10 -15.79 -19.86
C GLU A 97 -33.10 -16.13 -20.98
N GLU A 98 -33.61 -16.77 -22.05
CA GLU A 98 -32.83 -16.99 -23.26
C GLU A 98 -32.50 -15.68 -23.97
N LEU A 99 -31.31 -15.60 -24.57
CA LEU A 99 -30.91 -14.44 -25.37
C LEU A 99 -31.60 -14.46 -26.74
N PRO A 100 -32.08 -13.31 -27.26
CA PRO A 100 -32.02 -11.97 -26.66
C PRO A 100 -33.05 -11.77 -25.54
N LEU A 101 -32.62 -11.11 -24.45
CA LEU A 101 -33.49 -10.84 -23.31
C LEU A 101 -34.69 -9.99 -23.73
N LYS A 102 -35.88 -10.37 -23.27
CA LYS A 102 -37.09 -9.56 -23.48
C LYS A 102 -37.17 -8.43 -22.46
N ASP A 103 -36.80 -8.71 -21.21
CA ASP A 103 -36.65 -7.73 -20.15
C ASP A 103 -35.16 -7.53 -19.85
N ALA A 104 -34.70 -6.28 -19.91
CA ALA A 104 -33.32 -5.91 -19.57
C ALA A 104 -32.96 -6.28 -18.12
N HIS A 105 -33.95 -6.46 -17.25
CA HIS A 105 -33.79 -6.85 -15.85
C HIS A 105 -34.03 -8.34 -15.58
N ALA A 106 -34.09 -9.19 -16.62
CA ALA A 106 -34.25 -10.64 -16.46
C ALA A 106 -32.94 -11.36 -16.07
N PHE A 107 -32.29 -10.84 -15.03
CA PHE A 107 -31.07 -11.41 -14.46
C PHE A 107 -31.01 -11.20 -12.95
N GLY A 108 -30.15 -11.98 -12.29
CA GLY A 108 -29.80 -11.80 -10.89
C GLY A 108 -30.70 -12.54 -9.90
N ILE A 109 -30.08 -13.12 -8.87
CA ILE A 109 -30.76 -13.86 -7.80
C ILE A 109 -31.76 -13.01 -7.03
N SER A 110 -31.46 -11.73 -6.77
CA SER A 110 -32.35 -10.81 -6.06
C SER A 110 -33.68 -10.60 -6.78
N ARG A 111 -33.67 -10.59 -8.13
CA ARG A 111 -34.90 -10.49 -8.93
C ARG A 111 -35.76 -11.73 -8.77
N LEU A 112 -35.15 -12.91 -8.82
CA LEU A 112 -35.85 -14.19 -8.64
C LEU A 112 -36.46 -14.33 -7.24
N ILE A 113 -35.79 -13.80 -6.21
CA ILE A 113 -36.34 -13.74 -4.85
C ILE A 113 -37.53 -12.78 -4.79
N ASN A 114 -37.40 -11.57 -5.36
CA ASN A 114 -38.49 -10.58 -5.37
C ASN A 114 -39.72 -11.04 -6.16
N LEU A 115 -39.53 -11.87 -7.19
CA LEU A 115 -40.62 -12.49 -7.94
C LEU A 115 -41.24 -13.69 -7.22
N GLY A 116 -40.69 -14.11 -6.07
CA GLY A 116 -41.16 -15.27 -5.30
C GLY A 116 -40.79 -16.62 -5.91
N VAL A 117 -39.91 -16.65 -6.92
CA VAL A 117 -39.40 -17.91 -7.51
C VAL A 117 -38.50 -18.64 -6.51
N TYR A 118 -37.65 -17.87 -5.81
CA TYR A 118 -36.87 -18.36 -4.68
C TYR A 118 -37.30 -17.67 -3.39
N THR A 119 -37.26 -18.40 -2.27
CA THR A 119 -37.59 -17.83 -0.96
C THR A 119 -36.44 -17.00 -0.39
N ALA A 120 -35.20 -17.50 -0.50
CA ALA A 120 -34.01 -16.82 -0.01
C ALA A 120 -32.72 -17.40 -0.62
N ALA A 121 -31.61 -16.67 -0.49
CA ALA A 121 -30.27 -17.13 -0.85
C ALA A 121 -29.25 -16.61 0.18
N TYR A 122 -28.59 -17.53 0.89
CA TYR A 122 -27.57 -17.21 1.90
C TYR A 122 -26.42 -18.21 1.81
N PRO A 123 -25.18 -17.79 2.09
CA PRO A 123 -24.08 -18.74 2.24
C PRO A 123 -24.30 -19.62 3.47
N LEU A 124 -23.77 -20.84 3.44
CA LEU A 124 -23.71 -21.70 4.62
C LEU A 124 -22.71 -21.12 5.62
N HIS A 125 -23.06 -21.16 6.91
CA HIS A 125 -22.12 -20.81 7.98
C HIS A 125 -21.13 -21.97 8.20
N ASP A 126 -19.86 -21.63 8.42
CA ASP A 126 -18.81 -22.57 8.85
C ASP A 126 -18.92 -22.86 10.36
#